data_AF-A0A1C5V423-F1
#
_entry.id   AF-A0A1C5V423-F1
#
_cell.length_a   1.000
_cell.length_b   1.000
_cell.length_c   1.000
_cell.angle_alpha   90.00
_cell.angle_beta   90.00
_cell.angle_gamma   90.00
#
_symmetry.space_group_name_H-M   'P 1'
#
loop_
_entity.id
_entity.type
_entity.pdbx_description
1 polymer ?
#
loop_
_entity_poly.entity_id
_entity_poly.type
_entity_poly.pdbx_seq_one_letter_code
_entity_poly.pdbx_strand_id
1 'polypeptide(L)'
;MPYKPAHPCHWPGCGKLTHNRYCEEHTKQSNKNYEKYGRDPAVRRRYGRPWSRIRASYVKTHPFCEECFSRGIIVPVEEVHHKLPLAEGGTHDRDNLISLCKSCHARIHAERGDRWHNTTKDSDENSHGSE
;
A
#
# COMPACT_ATOMS: atom_id res chain seq x y z
N MET A 1 8.94 -29.69 -0.84
CA MET A 1 8.67 -29.25 -2.23
C MET A 1 9.99 -28.87 -2.89
N PRO A 2 10.29 -29.34 -4.10
CA PRO A 2 11.53 -28.95 -4.79
C PRO A 2 11.49 -27.47 -5.17
N TYR A 3 12.63 -26.79 -5.04
CA TYR A 3 12.75 -25.38 -5.38
C TYR A 3 12.98 -25.20 -6.88
N LYS A 4 12.40 -24.16 -7.48
CA LYS A 4 12.59 -23.85 -8.90
C LYS A 4 14.08 -23.53 -9.16
N PRO A 5 14.71 -24.09 -10.20
CA PRO A 5 16.08 -23.75 -10.57
C PRO A 5 16.27 -22.24 -10.77
N ALA A 6 17.48 -21.76 -10.47
CA ALA A 6 17.84 -20.37 -10.76
C ALA A 6 17.83 -20.15 -12.28
N HIS A 7 17.41 -18.97 -12.71
CA HIS A 7 17.35 -18.59 -14.12
C HIS A 7 18.11 -17.27 -14.35
N PRO A 8 18.56 -16.98 -15.58
CA PRO A 8 19.22 -15.72 -15.88
C PRO A 8 18.32 -14.51 -15.57
N CYS A 9 18.94 -13.43 -15.11
CA CYS A 9 18.30 -12.15 -14.90
C CYS A 9 17.62 -11.65 -16.19
N HIS A 10 16.38 -11.15 -16.09
CA HIS A 10 15.63 -10.65 -17.25
C HIS A 10 16.14 -9.27 -17.77
N TRP A 11 17.21 -8.72 -17.18
CA TRP A 11 17.76 -7.45 -17.62
C TRP A 11 18.58 -7.68 -18.91
N PRO A 12 18.39 -6.89 -19.98
CA PRO A 12 19.12 -7.08 -21.23
C PRO A 12 20.64 -7.12 -21.01
N GLY A 13 21.27 -8.20 -21.45
CA GLY A 13 22.73 -8.40 -21.32
C GLY A 13 23.21 -8.88 -19.95
N CYS A 14 22.33 -9.20 -18.99
CA CYS A 14 22.74 -9.71 -17.68
C CYS A 14 22.66 -11.24 -17.59
N GLY A 15 23.80 -11.92 -17.47
CA GLY A 15 23.86 -13.38 -17.28
C GLY A 15 23.77 -13.88 -15.83
N LYS A 16 23.59 -12.99 -14.85
CA LYS A 16 23.55 -13.39 -13.42
C LYS A 16 22.32 -14.27 -13.14
N LEU A 17 22.52 -15.40 -12.47
CA LEU A 17 21.43 -16.29 -12.05
C LEU A 17 20.69 -15.72 -10.84
N THR A 18 19.37 -15.86 -10.84
CA THR A 18 18.47 -15.38 -9.79
C THR A 18 17.24 -16.28 -9.71
N HIS A 19 16.53 -16.23 -8.58
CA HIS A 19 15.21 -16.85 -8.43
C HIS A 19 14.07 -15.83 -8.58
N ASN A 20 14.40 -14.54 -8.65
CA ASN A 20 13.49 -13.44 -8.92
C ASN A 20 13.58 -13.02 -10.39
N ARG A 21 12.70 -12.11 -10.83
CA ARG A 21 12.74 -11.53 -12.19
C ARG A 21 14.11 -10.89 -12.53
N TYR A 22 14.72 -10.23 -11.55
CA TYR A 22 16.00 -9.54 -11.69
C TYR A 22 17.00 -10.04 -10.65
N CYS A 23 18.30 -9.89 -10.91
CA CYS A 23 19.32 -9.99 -9.87
C CYS A 23 19.20 -8.82 -8.89
N GLU A 24 19.90 -8.87 -7.76
CA GLU A 24 19.77 -7.84 -6.71
C GLU A 24 20.08 -6.43 -7.23
N GLU A 25 21.12 -6.28 -8.06
CA GLU A 25 21.50 -5.00 -8.67
C GLU A 25 20.40 -4.44 -9.56
N HIS A 26 19.87 -5.25 -10.47
CA HIS A 26 18.81 -4.82 -11.38
C HIS A 26 17.46 -4.65 -10.67
N THR A 27 17.24 -5.32 -9.54
CA THR A 27 16.11 -5.04 -8.66
C THR A 27 16.24 -3.63 -8.07
N LYS A 28 17.42 -3.27 -7.53
CA LYS A 28 17.68 -1.91 -7.03
C LYS A 28 17.52 -0.86 -8.13
N GLN A 29 18.07 -1.11 -9.32
CA GLN A 29 17.98 -0.19 -10.46
C GLN A 29 16.54 -0.02 -10.95
N SER A 30 15.79 -1.12 -11.09
CA SER A 30 14.37 -1.10 -11.47
C SER A 30 13.54 -0.33 -10.46
N ASN A 31 13.73 -0.59 -9.16
CA ASN A 31 13.02 0.12 -8.10
C ASN A 31 13.34 1.62 -8.12
N LYS A 32 14.62 2.00 -8.31
CA LYS A 32 15.01 3.41 -8.44
C LYS A 32 14.36 4.09 -9.63
N ASN A 33 14.29 3.41 -10.78
CA ASN A 33 13.62 3.94 -11.98
C ASN A 33 12.12 4.11 -11.74
N TYR A 34 11.46 3.13 -11.12
CA TYR A 34 10.06 3.22 -10.75
C TYR A 34 9.79 4.40 -9.79
N GLU A 35 10.56 4.54 -8.71
CA GLU A 35 10.38 5.66 -7.77
C GLU A 35 10.61 7.02 -8.42
N LYS A 36 11.49 7.13 -9.43
CA LYS A 36 11.80 8.39 -10.11
C LYS A 36 10.79 8.74 -11.20
N TYR A 37 10.36 7.76 -12.01
CA TYR A 37 9.60 8.00 -13.23
C TYR A 37 8.21 7.35 -13.26
N GLY A 38 8.01 6.26 -12.53
CA GLY A 38 6.77 5.46 -12.59
C GLY A 38 5.80 5.70 -11.43
N ARG A 39 6.29 6.14 -10.27
CA ARG A 39 5.45 6.39 -9.10
C ARG A 39 4.75 7.75 -9.22
N ASP A 40 3.42 7.75 -9.05
CA ASP A 40 2.62 8.98 -8.98
C ASP A 40 3.16 9.93 -7.89
N PRO A 41 3.62 11.14 -8.25
CA PRO A 41 4.09 12.13 -7.29
C PRO A 41 3.07 12.48 -6.20
N ALA A 42 1.76 12.37 -6.49
CA ALA A 42 0.71 12.59 -5.51
C ALA A 42 0.71 11.53 -4.41
N VAL A 43 1.05 10.27 -4.70
CA VAL A 43 1.22 9.22 -3.67
C VAL A 43 2.35 9.59 -2.72
N ARG A 44 3.48 10.08 -3.22
CA ARG A 44 4.61 10.52 -2.38
C ARG A 44 4.24 11.73 -1.51
N ARG A 45 3.39 12.62 -2.01
CA ARG A 45 2.87 13.76 -1.25
C ARG A 45 1.90 13.32 -0.15
N ARG A 46 0.98 12.40 -0.46
CA ARG A 46 -0.02 11.84 0.47
C ARG A 46 0.62 11.00 1.58
N TYR A 47 1.51 10.06 1.23
CA TYR A 47 2.03 9.06 2.19
C TYR A 47 3.53 9.21 2.49
N GLY A 48 4.12 10.36 2.21
CA GLY A 48 5.55 10.62 2.40
C GLY A 48 5.96 10.94 3.85
N ARG A 49 7.06 11.72 3.98
CA ARG A 49 7.62 12.11 5.28
C ARG A 49 6.63 12.75 6.27
N PRO A 50 5.68 13.62 5.85
CA PRO A 50 4.68 14.18 6.76
C PRO A 50 3.86 13.08 7.45
N TRP A 51 3.37 12.10 6.67
CA TRP A 51 2.62 10.98 7.20
C TRP A 51 3.44 10.15 8.19
N SER A 52 4.70 9.85 7.88
CA SER A 52 5.57 9.09 8.79
C SER A 52 5.71 9.76 10.17
N ARG A 53 5.80 11.09 10.20
CA ARG A 53 5.88 11.88 11.45
C ARG A 53 4.56 11.85 12.22
N ILE A 54 3.44 12.06 11.52
CA ILE A 54 2.11 12.04 12.12
C ILE A 54 1.82 10.67 12.71
N ARG A 55 2.05 9.59 11.95
CA ARG A 55 1.91 8.21 12.44
C ARG A 55 2.74 7.96 13.69
N ALA A 56 4.02 8.35 13.69
CA ALA A 56 4.90 8.14 14.83
C ALA A 56 4.43 8.92 16.08
N SER A 57 3.92 10.14 15.91
CA SER A 57 3.32 10.91 17.01
C SER A 57 2.02 10.29 17.51
N TYR A 58 1.17 9.79 16.60
CA TYR A 58 -0.12 9.20 16.94
C TYR A 58 0.03 7.91 17.76
N VAL A 59 0.91 7.00 17.34
CA VAL A 59 1.20 5.73 18.03
C VAL A 59 1.72 5.94 19.46
N LYS A 60 2.46 7.04 19.73
CA LYS A 60 2.95 7.34 21.09
C LYS A 60 1.83 7.61 22.08
N THR A 61 0.72 8.20 21.64
CA THR A 61 -0.44 8.48 22.51
C THR A 61 -1.53 7.42 22.39
N HIS A 62 -1.54 6.64 21.31
CA HIS A 62 -2.48 5.54 21.07
C HIS A 62 -1.69 4.24 20.82
N PRO A 63 -1.02 3.68 21.86
CA PRO A 63 -0.12 2.54 21.71
C PRO A 63 -0.85 1.20 21.54
N PHE A 64 -2.17 1.18 21.68
CA PHE A 64 -3.00 -0.03 21.58
C PHE A 64 -4.03 0.11 20.45
N CYS A 65 -4.50 -1.04 19.97
CA CYS A 65 -5.62 -1.15 19.05
C CYS A 65 -6.89 -0.59 19.72
N GLU A 66 -7.42 0.51 19.21
CA GLU A 66 -8.56 1.22 19.79
C GLU A 66 -9.85 0.37 19.73
N GLU A 67 -10.01 -0.44 18.68
CA GLU A 67 -11.11 -1.41 18.53
C GLU A 67 -11.04 -2.59 19.50
N CYS A 68 -9.84 -3.04 19.87
CA CYS A 68 -9.69 -4.07 20.90
C CYS A 68 -9.88 -3.44 22.29
N PHE A 69 -9.33 -2.25 22.49
CA PHE A 69 -9.38 -1.55 23.77
C PHE A 69 -10.80 -1.19 24.18
N SER A 70 -11.66 -0.80 23.23
CA SER A 70 -13.09 -0.55 23.48
C SER A 70 -13.85 -1.79 23.98
N ARG A 71 -13.32 -3.00 23.71
CA ARG A 71 -13.84 -4.28 24.20
C ARG A 71 -13.11 -4.78 25.46
N GLY A 72 -12.26 -3.96 26.07
CA GLY A 72 -11.45 -4.31 27.23
C GLY A 72 -10.24 -5.20 26.92
N ILE A 73 -9.85 -5.34 25.65
CA ILE A 73 -8.73 -6.19 25.22
C ILE A 73 -7.53 -5.30 24.87
N ILE A 74 -6.40 -5.52 25.54
CA ILE A 74 -5.16 -4.78 25.27
C ILE A 74 -4.36 -5.51 24.19
N VAL A 75 -4.28 -4.91 23.00
CA VAL A 75 -3.44 -5.39 21.89
C VAL A 75 -2.59 -4.23 21.39
N PRO A 76 -1.27 -4.37 21.22
CA PRO A 76 -0.42 -3.33 20.66
C PRO A 76 -0.89 -2.87 19.27
N VAL A 77 -0.70 -1.58 18.96
CA VAL A 77 -0.91 -1.06 17.61
C VAL A 77 0.15 -1.59 16.65
N GLU A 78 -0.28 -1.99 15.46
CA GLU A 78 0.61 -2.34 14.35
C GLU A 78 0.46 -1.34 13.20
N GLU A 79 -0.76 -0.88 12.94
CA GLU A 79 -1.11 -0.05 11.79
C GLU A 79 -1.99 1.13 12.25
N VAL A 80 -1.79 2.30 11.61
CA VAL A 80 -2.66 3.46 11.83
C VAL A 80 -3.48 3.64 10.56
N HIS A 81 -4.79 3.63 10.72
CA HIS A 81 -5.75 3.67 9.63
C HIS A 81 -6.42 5.04 9.55
N HIS A 82 -6.77 5.44 8.34
CA HIS A 82 -7.59 6.62 8.06
C HIS A 82 -9.06 6.22 8.04
N LYS A 83 -9.90 6.78 8.92
CA LYS A 83 -11.35 6.47 8.97
C LYS A 83 -12.04 6.83 7.66
N LEU A 84 -11.75 8.02 7.13
CA LEU A 84 -12.04 8.44 5.76
C LEU A 84 -10.73 8.40 4.94
N PRO A 85 -10.66 7.66 3.82
CA PRO A 85 -9.46 7.55 3.01
C PRO A 85 -9.09 8.91 2.40
N LEU A 86 -7.79 9.13 2.23
CA LEU A 86 -7.29 10.36 1.61
C LEU A 86 -7.80 10.57 0.17
N ALA A 87 -8.13 9.49 -0.54
CA ALA A 87 -8.69 9.56 -1.89
C ALA A 87 -10.13 10.11 -1.91
N GLU A 88 -10.84 10.01 -0.79
CA GLU A 88 -12.23 10.46 -0.62
C GLU A 88 -12.32 11.77 0.19
N GLY A 89 -11.20 12.49 0.32
CA GLY A 89 -11.15 13.76 1.07
C GLY A 89 -10.78 13.63 2.54
N GLY A 90 -10.39 12.43 3.00
CA GLY A 90 -9.81 12.27 4.32
C GLY A 90 -8.52 13.07 4.52
N THR A 91 -8.23 13.43 5.77
CA THR A 91 -7.03 14.18 6.15
C THR A 91 -6.10 13.33 7.04
N HIS A 92 -4.94 13.86 7.39
CA HIS A 92 -4.07 13.25 8.41
C HIS A 92 -4.36 13.77 9.83
N ASP A 93 -5.49 14.44 10.02
CA ASP A 93 -5.89 14.97 11.32
C ASP A 93 -6.20 13.82 12.28
N ARG A 94 -5.92 14.03 13.57
CA ARG A 94 -5.94 12.96 14.57
C ARG A 94 -7.33 12.34 14.75
N ASP A 95 -8.39 13.11 14.51
CA ASP A 95 -9.77 12.66 14.53
C ASP A 95 -10.09 11.68 13.38
N ASN A 96 -9.42 11.82 12.24
CA ASN A 96 -9.49 10.89 11.11
C ASN A 96 -8.57 9.68 11.24
N LEU A 97 -7.79 9.54 12.31
CA LEU A 97 -6.90 8.40 12.54
C LEU A 97 -7.47 7.43 13.57
N ILE A 98 -7.05 6.17 13.45
CA ILE A 98 -7.31 5.13 14.45
C ILE A 98 -6.15 4.13 14.49
N SER A 99 -5.66 3.81 15.69
CA SER A 99 -4.64 2.79 15.94
C SER A 99 -5.27 1.40 15.96
N LEU A 100 -4.75 0.47 15.15
CA LEU A 100 -5.29 -0.88 14.99
C LEU A 100 -4.22 -1.97 15.02
N CYS A 101 -4.61 -3.16 15.46
CA CYS A 101 -3.87 -4.39 15.18
C CYS A 101 -4.20 -4.90 13.77
N LYS A 102 -3.37 -5.81 13.23
CA LYS A 102 -3.56 -6.33 11.86
C LYS A 102 -4.94 -6.94 11.61
N SER A 103 -5.51 -7.67 12.59
CA SER A 103 -6.80 -8.33 12.42
C SER A 103 -7.95 -7.32 12.33
N CYS A 104 -7.97 -6.29 13.18
CA CYS A 104 -8.98 -5.23 13.13
C CYS A 104 -8.84 -4.39 11.86
N HIS A 105 -7.60 -4.06 11.46
CA HIS A 105 -7.37 -3.34 10.21
C HIS A 105 -7.82 -4.13 8.98
N ALA A 106 -7.49 -5.42 8.90
CA ALA A 106 -7.94 -6.28 7.81
C ALA A 106 -9.47 -6.40 7.76
N ARG A 107 -10.13 -6.51 8.91
CA ARG A 107 -11.59 -6.54 9.03
C ARG A 107 -12.23 -5.26 8.47
N ILE A 108 -11.74 -4.08 8.85
CA ILE A 108 -12.26 -2.79 8.36
C ILE A 108 -12.15 -2.69 6.83
N HIS A 109 -11.01 -3.07 6.25
CA HIS A 109 -10.85 -3.12 4.79
C HIS A 109 -11.80 -4.11 4.11
N ALA A 110 -12.09 -5.23 4.76
CA ALA A 110 -13.01 -6.23 4.22
C ALA A 110 -14.47 -5.75 4.28
N GLU A 111 -14.89 -5.17 5.40
CA GLU A 111 -16.25 -4.62 5.59
C GLU A 111 -16.55 -3.46 4.63
N ARG A 112 -15.53 -2.66 4.33
CA ARG A 112 -15.65 -1.52 3.41
C ARG A 112 -15.62 -1.92 1.92
N GLY A 113 -15.08 -3.09 1.60
CA GLY A 113 -14.94 -3.58 0.22
C GLY A 113 -13.68 -3.10 -0.53
N ASP A 114 -12.93 -2.15 0.03
CA ASP A 114 -11.74 -1.52 -0.58
C ASP A 114 -10.64 -2.50 -0.98
N ARG A 115 -10.60 -3.70 -0.37
CA ARG A 115 -9.53 -4.68 -0.60
C ARG A 115 -9.66 -5.43 -1.93
N TRP A 116 -10.86 -5.54 -2.49
CA TRP A 116 -11.14 -6.46 -3.62
C TRP A 116 -11.59 -5.76 -4.90
N HIS A 117 -11.83 -4.44 -4.87
CA HIS A 117 -12.24 -3.71 -6.07
C HIS A 117 -11.04 -3.29 -6.93
N ASN A 118 -10.55 -4.23 -7.74
CA ASN A 118 -9.94 -3.89 -9.03
C ASN A 118 -11.08 -3.70 -10.04
N THR A 119 -11.74 -2.53 -10.03
CA THR A 119 -12.60 -2.16 -11.16
C THR A 119 -11.70 -1.72 -12.31
N THR A 120 -11.47 -2.66 -13.24
CA THR A 120 -11.31 -2.34 -14.65
C THR A 120 -12.43 -1.37 -15.02
N LYS A 121 -12.12 -0.08 -15.23
CA LYS A 121 -13.06 0.82 -15.88
C LYS A 121 -13.03 0.51 -17.36
N ASP A 122 -14.14 -0.07 -17.80
CA ASP A 122 -14.51 -0.31 -19.19
C ASP A 122 -14.30 0.94 -20.04
N SER A 123 -13.57 0.76 -21.13
CA SER A 123 -13.52 1.67 -22.26
C SER A 123 -14.57 1.24 -23.27
N ASP A 124 -15.84 1.57 -23.04
CA ASP A 124 -16.93 1.32 -23.98
C ASP A 124 -17.90 2.51 -24.00
N GLU A 125 -17.56 3.58 -24.72
CA GLU A 125 -18.52 4.48 -25.38
C GLU A 125 -17.80 5.15 -26.57
N ASN A 126 -17.83 4.52 -27.75
CA ASN A 126 -17.76 5.26 -29.01
C ASN A 126 -18.82 4.73 -29.97
N SER A 127 -20.00 5.31 -29.84
CA SER A 127 -21.17 5.12 -30.68
C SER A 127 -21.00 5.90 -31.99
N HIS A 128 -21.09 5.18 -33.11
CA HIS A 128 -21.80 5.57 -34.34
C HIS A 128 -21.54 6.95 -34.98
N GLY A 129 -20.93 6.90 -36.17
CA GLY A 129 -20.95 7.98 -37.15
C GLY A 129 -20.49 7.48 -38.52
N SER A 130 -21.30 6.63 -39.13
CA SER A 130 -21.22 6.27 -40.56
C SER A 130 -21.72 7.43 -41.42
N GLU A 131 -20.92 7.85 -42.39
CA GLU A 131 -21.36 8.47 -43.65
C GLU A 131 -21.29 7.42 -44.76
#